data_AF-A0A7C3LP11-F1
#
_entry.id   AF-A0A7C3LP11-F1
#
_cell.length_a   1.000
_cell.length_b   1.000
_cell.length_c   1.000
_cell.angle_alpha   90.00
_cell.angle_beta   90.00
_cell.angle_gamma   90.00
#
_symmetry.space_group_name_H-M   'P 1'
#
loop_
_entity.id
_entity.type
_entity.pdbx_description
1 polymer ?
#
loop_
_entity_poly.entity_id
_entity_poly.type
_entity_poly.pdbx_seq_one_letter_code
_entity_poly.pdbx_strand_id
1 'polypeptide(L)'
;MIETNSILVAMKRSKWERDILRYGSEEYVRRLYRLQNVSCDKIISSHDRQHLAFDKIKSKLPQAVFAFREELHHIDFSRIHAMFILGGDNHFVYVSHYATSQPVLGLNSDPHTSSGALLSFSAEKFADALPESVHGFSFETEDWVRIDCNIYYPDGRQTETGPGTSEISIRNSFADMMSRYFV
;
A
#
# COMPACT_ATOMS: atom_id res chain seq x y z
N MET A 1 7.22 -11.26 -20.07
CA MET A 1 8.00 -11.85 -18.97
C MET A 1 8.54 -10.69 -18.15
N ILE A 2 8.27 -10.65 -16.85
CA ILE A 2 8.72 -9.54 -15.99
C ILE A 2 10.03 -9.96 -15.32
N GLU A 3 11.11 -9.22 -15.57
CA GLU A 3 12.39 -9.41 -14.87
C GLU A 3 12.31 -8.91 -13.43
N THR A 4 12.95 -9.58 -12.49
CA THR A 4 12.82 -9.27 -11.05
C THR A 4 13.38 -7.90 -10.65
N ASN A 5 14.39 -7.40 -11.36
CA ASN A 5 14.95 -6.04 -11.20
C ASN A 5 13.99 -4.91 -11.65
N SER A 6 12.94 -5.26 -12.41
CA SER A 6 11.92 -4.34 -12.89
C SER A 6 10.63 -4.41 -12.05
N ILE A 7 10.68 -5.10 -10.91
CA ILE A 7 9.57 -5.19 -9.95
C ILE A 7 9.81 -4.18 -8.83
N LEU A 8 8.79 -3.36 -8.56
CA LEU A 8 8.72 -2.54 -7.36
C LEU A 8 7.89 -3.25 -6.30
N VAL A 9 8.48 -3.54 -5.14
CA VAL A 9 7.76 -3.97 -3.94
C VAL A 9 7.52 -2.76 -3.05
N ALA A 10 6.29 -2.26 -3.06
CA ALA A 10 5.87 -1.12 -2.25
C ALA A 10 5.35 -1.57 -0.89
N MET A 11 6.08 -1.21 0.16
CA MET A 11 5.77 -1.60 1.54
C MET A 11 5.28 -0.41 2.37
N LYS A 12 4.71 -0.70 3.53
CA LYS A 12 4.38 0.31 4.54
C LYS A 12 5.07 -0.02 5.86
N ARG A 13 5.31 1.02 6.66
CA ARG A 13 5.65 0.85 8.07
C ARG A 13 4.48 0.23 8.82
N SER A 14 4.79 -0.62 9.79
CA SER A 14 3.79 -1.14 10.72
C SER A 14 3.23 0.02 11.56
N LYS A 15 2.07 -0.20 12.19
CA LYS A 15 1.52 0.79 13.14
C LYS A 15 2.52 1.09 14.27
N TRP A 16 3.25 0.08 14.72
CA TRP A 16 4.27 0.21 15.76
C TRP A 16 5.39 1.16 15.33
N GLU A 17 6.02 0.90 14.19
CA GLU A 17 7.12 1.71 13.66
C GLU A 17 6.67 3.15 13.39
N ARG A 18 5.50 3.32 12.79
CA ARG A 18 4.94 4.64 12.49
C ARG A 18 4.67 5.43 13.76
N ASP A 19 4.11 4.80 14.79
CA ASP A 19 3.77 5.48 16.03
C ASP A 19 5.06 5.83 16.81
N ILE A 20 6.10 4.97 16.80
CA ILE A 20 7.44 5.32 17.33
C ILE A 20 8.03 6.51 16.57
N LEU A 21 8.02 6.49 15.24
CA LEU A 21 8.55 7.58 14.42
C LEU A 21 7.80 8.90 14.67
N ARG A 22 6.49 8.83 14.89
CA ARG A 22 5.66 10.01 15.19
C ARG A 22 5.90 10.59 16.57
N TYR A 23 6.07 9.75 17.59
CA TYR A 23 6.14 10.20 18.98
C TYR A 23 7.56 10.20 19.57
N GLY A 24 8.54 9.64 18.86
CA GLY A 24 9.95 9.65 19.22
C GLY A 24 10.35 8.76 20.41
N SER A 25 9.41 8.04 21.02
CA SER A 25 9.68 7.21 22.21
C SER A 25 8.78 5.98 22.27
N GLU A 26 9.40 4.80 22.37
CA GLU A 26 8.70 3.54 22.58
C GLU A 26 7.91 3.54 23.90
N GLU A 27 8.50 4.05 24.98
CA GLU A 27 7.86 4.12 26.29
C GLU A 27 6.58 4.97 26.23
N TYR A 28 6.65 6.11 25.55
CA TYR A 28 5.49 6.98 25.36
C TYR A 28 4.39 6.31 24.54
N VAL A 29 4.74 5.62 23.46
CA VAL A 29 3.80 4.87 22.62
C VAL A 29 3.08 3.78 23.44
N ARG A 30 3.83 3.01 24.25
CA ARG A 30 3.25 1.98 25.13
C ARG A 30 2.30 2.59 26.16
N ARG A 31 2.67 3.73 26.75
CA ARG A 31 1.80 4.48 27.67
C ARG A 31 0.52 4.95 26.97
N LEU A 32 0.63 5.48 25.75
CA LEU A 32 -0.51 5.93 24.95
C LEU A 32 -1.47 4.78 24.65
N TYR A 33 -0.96 3.62 24.25
CA TYR A 33 -1.80 2.44 24.01
C TYR A 33 -2.56 1.99 25.25
N ARG A 34 -1.92 2.00 26.42
CA ARG A 34 -2.60 1.71 27.70
C ARG A 34 -3.73 2.71 27.98
N LEU A 35 -3.50 4.00 27.78
CA LEU A 35 -4.51 5.04 27.99
C LEU A 35 -5.68 4.93 27.01
N GLN A 36 -5.43 4.49 25.78
CA GLN A 36 -6.44 4.30 24.73
C GLN A 36 -7.13 2.93 24.80
N ASN A 37 -6.80 2.09 25.78
CA ASN A 37 -7.25 0.71 25.89
C ASN A 37 -6.98 -0.11 24.61
N VAL A 38 -5.86 0.18 23.95
CA VAL A 38 -5.38 -0.53 22.77
C VAL A 38 -4.40 -1.61 23.20
N SER A 39 -4.59 -2.84 22.74
CA SER A 39 -3.69 -3.94 23.07
C SER A 39 -2.32 -3.76 22.38
N CYS A 40 -1.31 -3.44 23.18
CA CYS A 40 0.06 -3.31 22.73
C CYS A 40 0.57 -4.62 22.13
N ASP A 41 0.26 -5.77 22.75
CA ASP A 41 0.70 -7.08 22.30
C ASP A 41 0.13 -7.43 20.91
N LYS A 42 -1.15 -7.11 20.65
CA LYS A 42 -1.73 -7.30 19.32
C LYS A 42 -1.01 -6.45 18.26
N ILE A 43 -0.61 -5.23 18.60
CA ILE A 43 0.11 -4.35 17.66
C ILE A 43 1.51 -4.89 17.38
N ILE A 44 2.24 -5.31 18.41
CA ILE A 44 3.60 -5.85 18.26
C ILE A 44 3.55 -7.16 17.47
N SER A 45 2.66 -8.09 17.82
CA SER A 45 2.50 -9.34 17.06
C SER A 45 2.13 -9.10 15.59
N SER A 46 1.34 -8.06 15.30
CA SER A 46 1.05 -7.65 13.91
C SER A 46 2.27 -7.06 13.20
N HIS A 47 3.10 -6.29 13.91
CA HIS A 47 4.38 -5.79 13.41
C HIS A 47 5.33 -6.94 13.07
N ASP A 48 5.50 -7.90 13.97
CA ASP A 48 6.40 -9.05 13.77
C ASP A 48 5.99 -9.87 12.54
N ARG A 49 4.68 -10.13 12.37
CA ARG A 49 4.17 -10.84 11.18
C ARG A 49 4.40 -10.05 9.89
N GLN A 50 4.25 -8.73 9.92
CA GLN A 50 4.54 -7.87 8.75
C GLN A 50 6.03 -7.90 8.37
N HIS A 51 6.94 -7.89 9.35
CA HIS A 51 8.38 -8.04 9.08
C HIS A 51 8.71 -9.42 8.52
N LEU A 52 8.14 -10.48 9.11
CA LEU A 52 8.34 -11.84 8.59
C LEU A 52 7.86 -11.96 7.14
N ALA A 53 6.70 -11.39 6.81
CA ALA A 53 6.18 -11.34 5.44
C ALA A 53 7.14 -10.59 4.51
N PHE A 54 7.68 -9.45 4.95
CA PHE A 54 8.66 -8.69 4.18
C PHE A 54 9.94 -9.49 3.93
N ASP A 55 10.51 -10.11 4.96
CA ASP A 55 11.75 -10.89 4.84
C ASP A 55 11.57 -12.08 3.89
N LYS A 56 10.41 -12.76 3.94
CA LYS A 56 10.05 -13.81 2.99
C LYS A 56 10.04 -13.30 1.55
N ILE A 57 9.32 -12.21 1.26
CA ILE A 57 9.27 -11.63 -0.09
C ILE A 57 10.66 -11.18 -0.55
N LYS A 58 11.43 -10.54 0.32
CA LYS A 58 12.79 -10.08 0.02
C LYS A 58 13.73 -11.23 -0.31
N SER A 59 13.64 -12.35 0.42
CA SER A 59 14.44 -13.54 0.11
C SER A 59 14.12 -14.15 -1.26
N LYS A 60 12.85 -14.11 -1.69
CA LYS A 60 12.39 -14.66 -2.97
C LYS A 60 12.60 -13.72 -4.16
N LEU A 61 12.60 -12.41 -3.91
CA LEU A 61 12.77 -11.37 -4.91
C LEU A 61 13.95 -10.45 -4.55
N PRO A 62 15.18 -10.97 -4.42
CA PRO A 62 16.31 -10.19 -3.91
C PRO A 62 16.74 -9.05 -4.84
N GLN A 63 16.37 -9.11 -6.12
CA GLN A 63 16.69 -8.09 -7.12
C GLN A 63 15.59 -7.02 -7.26
N ALA A 64 14.43 -7.20 -6.63
CA ALA A 64 13.36 -6.21 -6.71
C ALA A 64 13.74 -4.91 -6.01
N VAL A 65 13.15 -3.80 -6.47
CA VAL A 65 13.25 -2.51 -5.80
C VAL A 65 12.27 -2.51 -4.64
N PHE A 66 12.75 -2.34 -3.41
CA PHE A 66 11.91 -2.21 -2.22
C PHE A 66 11.83 -0.75 -1.82
N ALA A 67 10.61 -0.25 -1.61
CA ALA A 67 10.41 1.13 -1.17
C ALA A 67 9.23 1.25 -0.22
N PHE A 68 9.40 2.05 0.82
CA PHE A 68 8.32 2.44 1.71
C PHE A 68 7.34 3.38 1.00
N ARG A 69 6.10 3.38 1.48
CA ARG A 69 5.01 4.25 1.02
C ARG A 69 5.44 5.71 0.86
N GLU A 70 6.22 6.20 1.82
CA GLU A 70 6.70 7.57 1.86
C GLU A 70 7.77 7.85 0.80
N GLU A 71 8.43 6.84 0.24
CA GLU A 71 9.52 6.99 -0.73
C GLU A 71 9.03 6.94 -2.19
N LEU A 72 7.77 6.52 -2.42
CA LEU A 72 7.21 6.28 -3.75
C LEU A 72 7.25 7.49 -4.67
N HIS A 73 7.14 8.70 -4.12
CA HIS A 73 7.19 9.94 -4.89
C HIS A 73 8.57 10.27 -5.46
N HIS A 74 9.62 9.57 -5.03
CA HIS A 74 10.97 9.70 -5.55
C HIS A 74 11.36 8.59 -6.54
N ILE A 75 10.46 7.64 -6.82
CA ILE A 75 10.74 6.51 -7.69
C ILE A 75 10.44 6.89 -9.14
N ASP A 76 11.36 6.53 -10.03
CA ASP A 76 11.13 6.54 -11.47
C ASP A 76 10.40 5.25 -11.90
N PHE A 77 9.11 5.37 -12.17
CA PHE A 77 8.26 4.26 -12.58
C PHE A 77 8.46 3.84 -14.05
N SER A 78 9.22 4.59 -14.86
CA SER A 78 9.43 4.29 -16.29
C SER A 78 10.14 2.95 -16.54
N ARG A 79 10.91 2.48 -15.55
CA ARG A 79 11.66 1.21 -15.60
C ARG A 79 11.01 0.08 -14.81
N ILE A 80 9.86 0.36 -14.19
CA ILE A 80 9.10 -0.62 -13.42
C ILE A 80 8.09 -1.27 -14.37
N HIS A 81 8.16 -2.59 -14.48
CA HIS A 81 7.26 -3.41 -15.29
C HIS A 81 6.15 -4.06 -14.48
N ALA A 82 6.26 -4.12 -13.15
CA ALA A 82 5.19 -4.58 -12.26
C ALA A 82 5.34 -3.99 -10.85
N MET A 83 4.21 -3.81 -10.17
CA MET A 83 4.15 -3.28 -8.82
C MET A 83 3.52 -4.28 -7.86
N PHE A 84 4.26 -4.71 -6.84
CA PHE A 84 3.77 -5.59 -5.79
C PHE A 84 3.55 -4.78 -4.52
N ILE A 85 2.31 -4.71 -4.06
CA ILE A 85 1.94 -3.89 -2.90
C ILE A 85 1.83 -4.80 -1.69
N LEU A 86 2.81 -4.70 -0.78
CA LEU A 86 2.86 -5.48 0.45
C LEU A 86 2.21 -4.70 1.59
N GLY A 87 0.98 -5.05 1.96
CA GLY A 87 0.24 -4.33 2.99
C GLY A 87 -1.21 -4.79 3.19
N GLY A 88 -2.10 -3.82 3.42
CA GLY A 88 -3.56 -4.01 3.52
C GLY A 88 -4.28 -3.19 2.44
N ASP A 89 -5.62 -3.27 2.35
CA ASP A 89 -6.41 -2.57 1.32
C ASP A 89 -6.14 -1.06 1.24
N ASN A 90 -6.07 -0.36 2.38
CA ASN A 90 -5.77 1.08 2.38
C ASN A 90 -4.38 1.41 1.81
N HIS A 91 -3.43 0.49 1.96
CA HIS A 91 -2.11 0.63 1.36
C HIS A 91 -2.17 0.32 -0.15
N PHE A 92 -2.92 -0.72 -0.53
CA PHE A 92 -3.19 -1.05 -1.92
C PHE A 92 -3.77 0.14 -2.69
N VAL A 93 -4.88 0.72 -2.21
CA VAL A 93 -5.54 1.87 -2.84
C VAL A 93 -4.60 3.08 -2.93
N TYR A 94 -3.79 3.33 -1.91
CA TYR A 94 -2.85 4.44 -1.96
C TYR A 94 -1.76 4.24 -3.02
N VAL A 95 -1.15 3.05 -3.05
CA VAL A 95 -0.03 2.78 -3.94
C VAL A 95 -0.48 2.58 -5.38
N SER A 96 -1.69 2.07 -5.62
CA SER A 96 -2.22 1.88 -6.97
C SER A 96 -2.36 3.21 -7.73
N HIS A 97 -2.43 4.37 -7.05
CA HIS A 97 -2.39 5.69 -7.69
C HIS A 97 -1.11 5.96 -8.48
N TYR A 98 0.00 5.31 -8.12
CA TYR A 98 1.27 5.43 -8.83
C TYR A 98 1.37 4.48 -10.02
N ALA A 99 0.52 3.46 -10.09
CA ALA A 99 0.46 2.57 -11.24
C ALA A 99 -0.26 3.28 -12.38
N THR A 100 0.40 3.38 -13.54
CA THR A 100 -0.18 3.95 -14.75
C THR A 100 -0.62 2.85 -15.70
N SER A 101 0.35 2.03 -16.15
CA SER A 101 0.13 0.91 -17.08
C SER A 101 0.71 -0.41 -16.56
N GLN A 102 1.42 -0.38 -15.44
CA GLN A 102 2.02 -1.57 -14.86
C GLN A 102 0.94 -2.44 -14.22
N PRO A 103 1.00 -3.77 -14.37
CA PRO A 103 0.20 -4.68 -13.56
C PRO A 103 0.53 -4.50 -12.08
N VAL A 104 -0.51 -4.53 -11.25
CA VAL A 104 -0.43 -4.36 -9.80
C VAL A 104 -0.85 -5.66 -9.12
N LEU A 105 -0.04 -6.12 -8.16
CA LEU A 105 -0.32 -7.31 -7.36
C LEU A 105 -0.46 -6.93 -5.88
N GLY A 106 -1.60 -7.22 -5.28
CA GLY A 106 -1.84 -7.01 -3.85
C GLY A 106 -1.39 -8.21 -3.02
N LEU A 107 -0.45 -7.99 -2.09
CA LEU A 107 0.05 -9.00 -1.17
C LEU A 107 -0.31 -8.61 0.28
N ASN A 108 -1.11 -9.44 0.93
CA ASN A 108 -1.48 -9.23 2.32
C ASN A 108 -0.32 -9.57 3.26
N SER A 109 0.17 -8.56 3.99
CA SER A 109 1.27 -8.68 4.95
C SER A 109 0.86 -9.22 6.32
N ASP A 110 -0.42 -9.20 6.67
CA ASP A 110 -0.95 -9.72 7.94
C ASP A 110 -2.39 -10.25 7.79
N PRO A 111 -2.57 -11.41 7.13
CA PRO A 111 -3.89 -11.99 6.87
C PRO A 111 -4.67 -12.38 8.13
N HIS A 112 -4.00 -12.51 9.28
CA HIS A 112 -4.64 -12.81 10.56
C HIS A 112 -5.45 -11.63 11.11
N THR A 113 -5.00 -10.40 10.85
CA THR A 113 -5.67 -9.20 11.36
C THR A 113 -6.71 -8.66 10.38
N SER A 114 -6.52 -8.88 9.09
CA SER A 114 -7.42 -8.43 8.03
C SER A 114 -7.27 -9.34 6.82
N SER A 115 -8.37 -9.83 6.24
CA SER A 115 -8.34 -10.61 4.99
C SER A 115 -7.98 -9.74 3.78
N GLY A 116 -8.50 -8.51 3.73
CA GLY A 116 -8.36 -7.59 2.60
C GLY A 116 -9.23 -8.01 1.42
N ALA A 117 -10.06 -7.10 0.91
CA ALA A 117 -10.91 -7.36 -0.26
C ALA A 117 -10.16 -7.17 -1.59
N LEU A 118 -9.06 -6.40 -1.57
CA LEU A 118 -8.29 -6.03 -2.76
C LEU A 118 -6.97 -6.80 -2.88
N LEU A 119 -6.71 -7.74 -1.97
CA LEU A 119 -5.44 -8.44 -1.86
C LEU A 119 -5.61 -9.87 -2.37
N SER A 120 -5.00 -10.16 -3.52
CA SER A 120 -5.12 -11.43 -4.21
C SER A 120 -4.52 -12.61 -3.43
N PHE A 121 -3.45 -12.35 -2.67
CA PHE A 121 -2.70 -13.40 -1.96
C PHE A 121 -2.22 -12.92 -0.59
N SER A 122 -1.92 -13.87 0.31
CA SER A 122 -1.02 -13.57 1.44
C SER A 122 0.43 -13.59 0.95
N ALA A 123 1.27 -12.73 1.54
CA ALA A 123 2.69 -12.67 1.21
C ALA A 123 3.39 -14.03 1.37
N GLU A 124 2.98 -14.80 2.39
CA GLU A 124 3.47 -16.15 2.64
C GLU A 124 3.14 -17.12 1.51
N LYS A 125 1.84 -17.27 1.16
CA LYS A 125 1.43 -18.19 0.10
C LYS A 125 2.05 -17.83 -1.25
N PHE A 126 2.18 -16.53 -1.51
CA PHE A 126 2.86 -16.05 -2.69
C PHE A 126 4.33 -16.46 -2.70
N ALA A 127 5.07 -16.15 -1.62
CA ALA A 127 6.49 -16.50 -1.50
C ALA A 127 6.74 -18.02 -1.65
N ASP A 128 5.87 -18.84 -1.08
CA ASP A 128 5.95 -20.30 -1.16
C ASP A 128 5.67 -20.83 -2.57
N ALA A 129 4.80 -20.15 -3.32
CA ALA A 129 4.50 -20.48 -4.72
C ALA A 129 5.61 -20.03 -5.70
N LEU A 130 6.48 -19.08 -5.32
CA LEU A 130 7.60 -18.68 -6.15
C LEU A 130 8.72 -19.74 -6.11
N PRO A 131 9.21 -20.18 -7.29
CA PRO A 131 10.42 -21.00 -7.38
C PRO A 131 11.61 -20.37 -6.65
N GLU A 132 12.60 -21.18 -6.27
CA GLU A 132 13.80 -20.69 -5.56
C GLU A 132 14.67 -19.75 -6.41
N SER A 133 14.72 -19.99 -7.72
CA SER A 133 15.43 -19.14 -8.67
C SER A 133 14.44 -18.59 -9.68
N VAL A 134 14.12 -17.30 -9.58
CA VAL A 134 13.24 -16.68 -10.59
C VAL A 134 13.92 -15.52 -11.26
N HIS A 135 14.19 -15.73 -12.55
CA HIS A 135 14.66 -14.71 -13.47
C HIS A 135 13.50 -13.96 -14.13
N GLY A 136 12.29 -14.52 -14.10
CA GLY A 136 11.07 -13.79 -14.42
C GLY A 136 9.80 -14.61 -14.22
N PHE A 137 8.67 -13.91 -14.13
CA PHE A 137 7.35 -14.50 -13.95
C PHE A 137 6.38 -14.07 -15.05
N SER A 138 5.34 -14.88 -15.24
CA SER A 138 4.12 -14.51 -15.96
C SER A 138 2.95 -14.59 -14.99
N PHE A 139 2.15 -13.55 -14.96
CA PHE A 139 0.87 -13.53 -14.24
C PHE A 139 -0.25 -13.42 -15.26
N GLU A 140 -1.37 -14.06 -14.97
CA GLU A 140 -2.63 -13.67 -15.60
C GLU A 140 -3.04 -12.33 -15.01
N THR A 141 -3.38 -11.39 -15.89
CA THR A 141 -3.78 -10.03 -15.51
C THR A 141 -5.22 -9.81 -15.95
N GLU A 142 -5.93 -9.02 -15.17
CA GLU A 142 -7.25 -8.51 -15.52
C GLU A 142 -7.23 -6.98 -15.49
N ASP A 143 -8.05 -6.37 -16.34
CA ASP A 143 -8.18 -4.92 -16.38
C ASP A 143 -9.20 -4.47 -15.33
N TRP A 144 -8.80 -3.49 -14.52
CA TRP A 144 -9.67 -2.87 -13.52
C TRP A 144 -10.12 -1.50 -13.99
N VAL A 145 -11.43 -1.24 -13.88
CA VAL A 145 -11.98 0.10 -14.13
C VAL A 145 -11.49 1.04 -13.03
N ARG A 146 -10.96 2.20 -13.43
CA ARG A 146 -10.55 3.28 -12.52
C ARG A 146 -11.36 4.53 -12.81
N ILE A 147 -11.49 5.37 -11.79
CA ILE A 147 -12.25 6.61 -11.87
C ILE A 147 -11.27 7.76 -11.92
N ASP A 148 -11.31 8.55 -12.98
CA ASP A 148 -10.58 9.82 -13.09
C ASP A 148 -11.52 10.99 -12.84
N CYS A 149 -11.03 12.04 -12.18
CA CYS A 149 -11.80 13.27 -11.98
C CYS A 149 -10.98 14.52 -12.33
N ASN A 150 -11.64 15.39 -13.08
CA ASN A 150 -11.17 16.73 -13.41
C ASN A 150 -12.00 17.75 -12.63
N ILE A 151 -11.33 18.57 -11.82
CA ILE A 151 -11.94 19.68 -11.08
C ILE A 151 -11.74 20.96 -11.88
N TYR A 152 -12.83 21.62 -12.21
CA TYR A 152 -12.84 22.92 -12.89
C TYR A 152 -13.22 24.00 -11.88
N TYR A 153 -12.38 25.02 -11.76
CA TYR A 153 -12.60 26.15 -10.88
C TYR A 153 -13.20 27.34 -11.65
N PRO A 154 -13.98 28.22 -10.99
CA PRO A 154 -14.57 29.40 -11.65
C PRO A 154 -13.56 30.38 -12.25
N ASP A 155 -12.33 30.37 -11.75
CA ASP A 155 -11.20 31.18 -12.26
C ASP A 155 -10.55 30.58 -13.52
N GLY A 156 -11.08 29.48 -14.04
CA GLY A 156 -10.54 28.76 -15.21
C GLY A 156 -9.43 27.77 -14.88
N ARG A 157 -9.02 27.63 -13.61
CA ARG A 157 -8.06 26.61 -13.19
C ARG A 157 -8.67 25.21 -13.35
N GLN A 158 -7.86 24.25 -13.75
CA GLN A 158 -8.21 22.83 -13.79
C GLN A 158 -7.24 22.04 -12.90
N THR A 159 -7.72 20.99 -12.24
CA THR A 159 -6.89 20.07 -11.46
C THR A 159 -7.40 18.65 -11.65
N GLU A 160 -6.49 17.75 -12.02
CA GLU A 160 -6.78 16.32 -12.11
C GLU A 160 -6.50 15.67 -10.74
N THR A 161 -7.43 14.86 -10.23
CA THR A 161 -7.28 14.22 -8.90
C THR A 161 -6.45 12.94 -8.93
N GLY A 162 -6.05 12.49 -10.12
CA GLY A 162 -5.46 11.17 -10.37
C GLY A 162 -6.48 10.02 -10.34
N PRO A 163 -6.07 8.82 -10.78
CA PRO A 163 -6.96 7.68 -10.96
C PRO A 163 -7.29 6.99 -9.62
N GLY A 164 -8.57 7.02 -9.23
CA GLY A 164 -9.10 6.31 -8.06
C GLY A 164 -9.41 4.84 -8.37
N THR A 165 -8.90 3.91 -7.55
CA THR A 165 -9.15 2.46 -7.71
C THR A 165 -10.49 2.01 -7.13
N SER A 166 -11.02 2.71 -6.13
CA SER A 166 -12.27 2.30 -5.44
C SER A 166 -13.32 3.39 -5.42
N GLU A 167 -12.95 4.61 -5.07
CA GLU A 167 -13.89 5.72 -4.94
C GLU A 167 -13.21 7.06 -5.19
N ILE A 168 -14.02 8.06 -5.54
CA ILE A 168 -13.67 9.48 -5.44
C ILE A 168 -14.62 10.09 -4.43
N SER A 169 -14.08 10.81 -3.45
CA SER A 169 -14.88 11.39 -2.37
C SER A 169 -14.75 12.90 -2.33
N ILE A 170 -15.88 13.58 -2.52
CA ILE A 170 -16.00 15.04 -2.37
C ILE A 170 -16.58 15.30 -0.98
N ARG A 171 -15.80 15.95 -0.12
CA ARG A 171 -16.15 16.20 1.29
C ARG A 171 -15.88 17.64 1.66
N ASN A 172 -16.63 18.14 2.64
CA ASN A 172 -16.27 19.40 3.28
C ASN A 172 -14.93 19.26 4.01
N SER A 173 -14.11 20.31 3.97
CA SER A 173 -12.89 20.37 4.75
C SER A 173 -13.16 20.45 6.26
N PHE A 174 -14.35 20.92 6.65
CA PHE A 174 -14.78 21.02 8.04
C PHE A 174 -15.87 20.00 8.35
N ALA A 175 -15.61 19.11 9.30
CA ALA A 175 -16.54 18.03 9.69
C ALA A 175 -17.90 18.58 10.17
N ASP A 176 -17.92 19.77 10.77
CA ASP A 176 -19.11 20.37 11.37
C ASP A 176 -19.95 21.19 10.38
N MET A 177 -19.47 21.37 9.14
CA MET A 177 -20.19 22.16 8.13
C MET A 177 -20.88 21.26 7.12
N MET A 178 -22.17 21.51 6.90
CA MET A 178 -22.89 20.90 5.79
C MET A 178 -22.29 21.33 4.45
N SER A 179 -21.98 20.34 3.62
CA SER A 179 -21.59 20.61 2.25
C SER A 179 -22.80 21.10 1.43
N ARG A 180 -22.59 22.02 0.50
CA ARG A 180 -23.61 22.46 -0.45
C ARG A 180 -23.16 22.05 -1.85
N TYR A 181 -23.86 21.09 -2.44
CA TYR A 181 -23.62 20.63 -3.79
C TYR A 181 -24.87 20.83 -4.63
N PHE A 182 -24.69 21.23 -5.87
CA PHE A 182 -25.72 21.15 -6.90
C PHE A 182 -25.43 19.86 -7.68
N VAL A 183 -26.37 18.91 -7.67
CA VAL A 183 -26.26 17.63 -8.38
C VAL A 183 -27.18 17.67 -9.58
#